data_AF-A0A6L1L5C6-F1
#
_entry.id   AF-A0A6L1L5C6-F1
#
_cell.length_a   1.000
_cell.length_b   1.000
_cell.length_c   1.000
_cell.angle_alpha   90.00
_cell.angle_beta   90.00
_cell.angle_gamma   90.00
#
_symmetry.space_group_name_H-M   'P 1'
#
loop_
_entity.id
_entity.type
_entity.pdbx_description
1 polymer ?
#
loop_
_entity_poly.entity_id
_entity_poly.type
_entity_poly.pdbx_seq_one_letter_code
_entity_poly.pdbx_strand_id
1 'polypeptide(L)'
;MKILFSPSESKSKTNTQTCINENSFVFSSLYNKRLEVLTKYKNHIKQCSEGELEKFFGIKDKNETQELAQDIITKDTIKAIQRYNGVAFDYLDYENLSENSKKYIDENVLIFSNLFGPILAKDLIPYYKLKQGEKIKNFNIEKFYKDNFSDEIDKFLENELIIDLRAKFYEKFYTIKKPFLTFTFLKKSKTLSHFA
;
A
#
# COMPACT_ATOMS: atom_id res chain seq x y z
N MET A 1 5.57 -5.96 18.67
CA MET A 1 4.20 -5.51 18.33
C MET A 1 4.19 -5.17 16.85
N LYS A 2 3.11 -5.49 16.14
CA LYS A 2 2.92 -5.15 14.72
C LYS A 2 1.70 -4.26 14.54
N ILE A 3 1.83 -3.29 13.64
CA ILE A 3 0.80 -2.30 13.34
C ILE A 3 0.36 -2.54 11.90
N LEU A 4 -0.92 -2.82 11.69
CA LEU A 4 -1.51 -2.91 10.37
C LEU A 4 -2.09 -1.54 9.98
N PHE A 5 -1.76 -1.06 8.78
CA PHE A 5 -2.04 0.31 8.39
C PHE A 5 -2.67 0.41 7.00
N SER A 6 -3.50 1.44 6.80
CA SER A 6 -4.03 1.77 5.48
C SER A 6 -2.99 2.54 4.66
N PRO A 7 -2.93 2.37 3.33
CA PRO A 7 -2.23 3.29 2.46
C PRO A 7 -3.02 4.60 2.34
N SER A 8 -2.41 5.60 1.72
CA SER A 8 -3.11 6.80 1.25
C SER A 8 -3.33 6.79 -0.27
N GLU A 9 -4.41 7.43 -0.69
CA GLU A 9 -4.65 7.75 -2.11
C GLU A 9 -3.60 8.73 -2.63
N SER A 10 -3.30 9.76 -1.84
CA SER A 10 -2.28 10.75 -2.13
C SER A 10 -0.89 10.17 -1.88
N LYS A 11 0.06 10.51 -2.77
CA LYS A 11 1.43 10.02 -2.73
C LYS A 11 2.39 11.13 -3.12
N SER A 12 3.52 11.20 -2.42
CA SER A 12 4.68 12.00 -2.85
C SER A 12 5.22 11.48 -4.18
N LYS A 13 5.83 12.36 -4.98
CA LYS A 13 6.56 12.00 -6.21
C LYS A 13 8.07 11.84 -5.99
N THR A 14 8.56 12.03 -4.77
CA THR A 14 9.99 11.85 -4.45
C THR A 14 10.45 10.42 -4.74
N ASN A 15 11.63 10.28 -5.33
CA ASN A 15 12.32 9.01 -5.54
C ASN A 15 13.77 9.15 -5.07
N THR A 16 14.26 8.17 -4.34
CA THR A 16 15.62 8.20 -3.75
C THR A 16 16.38 6.89 -3.91
N GLN A 17 15.71 5.84 -4.40
CA GLN A 17 16.26 4.51 -4.57
C GLN A 17 15.95 3.97 -5.96
N THR A 18 16.68 2.95 -6.37
CA THR A 18 16.52 2.32 -7.69
C THR A 18 15.21 1.53 -7.80
N CYS A 19 14.97 0.98 -8.98
CA CYS A 19 13.78 0.20 -9.30
C CYS A 19 13.59 -1.03 -8.40
N ILE A 20 12.35 -1.51 -8.37
CA ILE A 20 11.98 -2.66 -7.53
C ILE A 20 12.70 -3.94 -7.96
N ASN A 21 13.07 -4.75 -6.97
CA ASN A 21 13.59 -6.09 -7.14
C ASN A 21 13.01 -7.01 -6.05
N GLU A 22 13.41 -8.28 -6.05
CA GLU A 22 12.94 -9.29 -5.09
C GLU A 22 13.22 -8.96 -3.62
N ASN A 23 14.25 -8.15 -3.35
CA ASN A 23 14.62 -7.71 -2.00
C ASN A 23 13.91 -6.40 -1.58
N SER A 24 13.12 -5.80 -2.47
CA SER A 24 12.40 -4.54 -2.18
C SER A 24 11.22 -4.73 -1.23
N PHE A 25 10.78 -5.96 -0.98
CA PHE A 25 9.54 -6.26 -0.27
C PHE A 25 9.71 -7.28 0.85
N VAL A 26 8.93 -7.10 1.91
CA VAL A 26 8.59 -8.16 2.86
C VAL A 26 7.93 -9.34 2.13
N PHE A 27 8.02 -10.55 2.69
CA PHE A 27 7.53 -11.78 2.05
C PHE A 27 8.17 -12.01 0.68
N SER A 28 9.51 -12.03 0.63
CA SER A 28 10.28 -12.17 -0.61
C SER A 28 9.94 -13.47 -1.37
N SER A 29 9.59 -14.54 -0.66
CA SER A 29 9.07 -15.80 -1.24
C SER A 29 7.80 -15.60 -2.10
N LEU A 30 7.03 -14.54 -1.83
CA LEU A 30 5.81 -14.18 -2.56
C LEU A 30 6.04 -13.05 -3.58
N TYR A 31 7.29 -12.68 -3.88
CA TYR A 31 7.61 -11.64 -4.86
C TYR A 31 6.99 -11.93 -6.24
N ASN A 32 7.06 -13.18 -6.71
CA ASN A 32 6.45 -13.59 -7.97
C ASN A 32 4.92 -13.35 -8.00
N LYS A 33 4.24 -13.49 -6.86
CA LYS A 33 2.80 -13.16 -6.75
C LYS A 33 2.55 -11.66 -6.90
N ARG A 34 3.44 -10.79 -6.39
CA ARG A 34 3.36 -9.35 -6.67
C ARG A 34 3.59 -9.06 -8.14
N LEU A 35 4.56 -9.71 -8.78
CA LEU A 35 4.81 -9.55 -10.22
C LEU A 35 3.59 -9.93 -11.07
N GLU A 36 2.80 -10.94 -10.68
CA GLU A 36 1.54 -11.27 -11.38
C GLU A 36 0.56 -10.08 -11.37
N VAL A 37 0.40 -9.40 -10.23
CA VAL A 37 -0.48 -8.21 -10.09
C VAL A 37 0.07 -7.04 -10.89
N LEU A 38 1.36 -6.74 -10.76
CA LEU A 38 2.01 -5.63 -11.48
C LEU A 38 1.96 -5.84 -13.00
N THR A 39 2.11 -7.09 -13.46
CA THR A 39 1.95 -7.45 -14.87
C THR A 39 0.54 -7.17 -15.35
N LYS A 40 -0.50 -7.53 -14.59
CA LYS A 40 -1.90 -7.23 -14.94
C LYS A 40 -2.16 -5.74 -15.00
N TYR A 41 -1.65 -4.98 -14.03
CA TYR A 41 -1.76 -3.51 -13.98
C TYR A 41 -1.09 -2.85 -15.20
N LYS A 42 0.17 -3.18 -15.48
CA LYS A 42 0.90 -2.69 -16.65
C LYS A 42 0.20 -3.04 -17.97
N ASN A 43 -0.27 -4.27 -18.12
CA ASN A 43 -0.94 -4.71 -19.35
C ASN A 43 -2.28 -3.99 -19.54
N HIS A 44 -3.01 -3.71 -18.46
CA HIS A 44 -4.23 -2.92 -18.53
C HIS A 44 -3.96 -1.50 -19.01
N ILE A 45 -2.99 -0.83 -18.40
CA ILE A 45 -2.56 0.52 -18.79
C ILE A 45 -2.20 0.58 -20.28
N LYS A 46 -1.39 -0.38 -20.76
CA LYS A 46 -0.97 -0.44 -22.18
C LYS A 46 -2.13 -0.60 -23.17
N GLN A 47 -3.28 -1.09 -22.71
CA GLN A 47 -4.46 -1.34 -23.53
C GLN A 47 -5.49 -0.21 -23.46
N CYS A 48 -5.33 0.73 -22.54
CA CYS A 48 -6.23 1.87 -22.38
C CYS A 48 -5.83 3.01 -23.32
N SER A 49 -6.83 3.65 -23.90
CA SER A 49 -6.71 4.97 -24.52
C SER A 49 -6.44 6.06 -23.46
N GLU A 50 -6.01 7.24 -23.90
CA GLU A 50 -5.73 8.39 -23.01
C GLU A 50 -6.93 8.72 -22.10
N GLY A 51 -8.15 8.80 -22.66
CA GLY A 51 -9.36 9.08 -21.89
C GLY A 51 -9.79 7.96 -20.94
N GLU A 52 -9.39 6.71 -21.19
CA GLU A 52 -9.59 5.61 -20.25
C GLU A 52 -8.58 5.67 -19.09
N LEU A 53 -7.32 6.04 -19.38
CA LEU A 53 -6.28 6.22 -18.36
C LEU A 53 -6.62 7.37 -17.41
N GLU A 54 -7.11 8.51 -17.93
CA GLU A 54 -7.56 9.63 -17.10
C GLU A 54 -8.65 9.19 -16.10
N LYS A 55 -9.60 8.37 -16.55
CA LYS A 55 -10.68 7.83 -15.68
C LYS A 55 -10.13 6.84 -14.66
N PHE A 56 -9.31 5.89 -15.12
CA PHE A 56 -8.70 4.84 -14.31
C PHE A 56 -7.85 5.43 -13.18
N PHE A 57 -6.98 6.37 -13.50
CA PHE A 57 -6.17 7.10 -12.51
C PHE A 57 -6.98 8.17 -11.75
N GLY A 58 -8.07 8.69 -12.32
CA GLY A 58 -8.86 9.76 -11.74
C GLY A 58 -8.16 11.12 -11.77
N ILE A 59 -7.39 11.39 -12.83
CA ILE A 59 -6.68 12.65 -13.03
C ILE A 59 -6.91 13.15 -14.45
N LYS A 60 -6.83 14.46 -14.64
CA LYS A 60 -6.92 15.11 -15.95
C LYS A 60 -5.58 15.69 -16.42
N ASP A 61 -4.55 15.58 -15.59
CA ASP A 61 -3.21 16.02 -15.94
C ASP A 61 -2.59 15.00 -16.91
N LYS A 62 -2.35 15.44 -18.16
CA LYS A 62 -1.80 14.59 -19.22
C LYS A 62 -0.37 14.16 -18.94
N ASN A 63 0.45 15.05 -18.37
CA ASN A 63 1.85 14.75 -18.08
C ASN A 63 1.94 13.69 -16.98
N GLU A 64 1.14 13.83 -15.93
CA GLU A 64 1.06 12.81 -14.86
C GLU A 64 0.45 11.50 -15.36
N THR A 65 -0.54 11.56 -16.26
CA THR A 65 -1.11 10.35 -16.88
C THR A 65 -0.05 9.60 -17.68
N GLN A 66 0.76 10.30 -18.47
CA GLN A 66 1.86 9.72 -19.23
C GLN A 66 2.97 9.17 -18.31
N GLU A 67 3.34 9.91 -17.26
CA GLU A 67 4.28 9.45 -16.22
C GLU A 67 3.78 8.15 -15.57
N LEU A 68 2.51 8.09 -15.18
CA LEU A 68 1.88 6.92 -14.58
C LEU A 68 1.81 5.73 -15.53
N ALA A 69 1.65 5.98 -16.83
CA ALA A 69 1.57 4.95 -17.86
C ALA A 69 2.91 4.27 -18.18
N GLN A 70 4.05 4.87 -17.79
CA GLN A 70 5.35 4.24 -17.91
C GLN A 70 5.45 2.94 -17.09
N ASP A 71 6.39 2.07 -17.48
CA ASP A 71 6.58 0.77 -16.86
C ASP A 71 6.91 0.90 -15.37
N ILE A 72 5.98 0.46 -14.52
CA ILE A 72 6.11 0.57 -13.07
C ILE A 72 7.34 -0.17 -12.52
N ILE A 73 7.81 -1.20 -13.21
CA ILE A 73 8.97 -2.00 -12.79
C ILE A 73 10.27 -1.23 -12.95
N THR A 74 10.35 -0.28 -13.89
CA THR A 74 11.59 0.48 -14.16
C THR A 74 11.64 1.81 -13.44
N LYS A 75 10.58 2.18 -12.71
CA LYS A 75 10.51 3.45 -11.98
C LYS A 75 11.35 3.38 -10.72
N ASP A 76 12.03 4.49 -10.43
CA ASP A 76 12.69 4.70 -9.15
C ASP A 76 11.68 4.69 -8.00
N THR A 77 12.20 4.45 -6.80
CA THR A 77 11.39 4.12 -5.63
C THR A 77 11.76 4.97 -4.42
N ILE A 78 10.92 4.87 -3.39
CA ILE A 78 11.17 5.38 -2.04
C ILE A 78 10.46 4.44 -1.05
N LYS A 79 10.80 4.51 0.24
CA LYS A 79 10.09 3.75 1.28
C LYS A 79 8.59 4.02 1.23
N ALA A 80 7.78 2.99 1.44
CA ALA A 80 6.32 3.10 1.44
C ALA A 80 5.81 4.18 2.40
N ILE A 81 6.42 4.29 3.59
CA ILE A 81 6.05 5.29 4.59
C ILE A 81 6.30 6.74 4.15
N GLN A 82 7.26 6.95 3.24
CA GLN A 82 7.57 8.26 2.65
C GLN A 82 6.81 8.47 1.33
N ARG A 83 6.37 7.40 0.67
CA ARG A 83 5.57 7.46 -0.56
C ARG A 83 4.16 7.95 -0.26
N TYR A 84 3.49 7.36 0.72
CA TYR A 84 2.12 7.77 1.08
C TYR A 84 2.15 9.06 1.89
N ASN A 85 1.22 9.97 1.61
CA ASN A 85 1.06 11.23 2.35
C ASN A 85 -0.42 11.51 2.64
N GLY A 86 -0.71 12.54 3.42
CA GLY A 86 -2.06 12.86 3.88
C GLY A 86 -2.23 12.56 5.36
N VAL A 87 -3.36 12.98 5.92
CA VAL A 87 -3.61 13.14 7.38
C VAL A 87 -2.86 12.13 8.26
N ALA A 88 -3.09 10.84 8.08
CA ALA A 88 -2.44 9.76 8.83
C ALA A 88 -0.90 9.82 8.83
N PHE A 89 -0.32 9.99 7.64
CA PHE A 89 1.11 10.03 7.40
C PHE A 89 1.70 11.39 7.79
N ASP A 90 0.93 12.47 7.61
CA ASP A 90 1.32 13.82 8.01
C ASP A 90 1.43 13.91 9.54
N TYR A 91 0.48 13.32 10.28
CA TYR A 91 0.53 13.25 11.75
C TYR A 91 1.56 12.26 12.29
N LEU A 92 1.87 11.19 11.54
CA LEU A 92 2.99 10.31 11.88
C LEU A 92 4.33 11.05 11.83
N ASP A 93 4.43 12.05 10.94
CA ASP A 93 5.57 12.96 10.78
C ASP A 93 6.92 12.22 10.74
N TYR A 94 6.97 11.18 9.91
CA TYR A 94 8.06 10.18 9.88
C TYR A 94 9.45 10.82 9.76
N GLU A 95 9.60 11.90 9.01
CA GLU A 95 10.89 12.56 8.77
C GLU A 95 11.50 13.18 10.04
N ASN A 96 10.66 13.69 10.94
CA ASN A 96 11.09 14.35 12.17
C ASN A 96 11.24 13.40 13.36
N LEU A 97 10.95 12.10 13.17
CA LEU A 97 11.15 11.09 14.20
C LEU A 97 12.64 10.79 14.42
N SER A 98 12.97 10.33 15.62
CA SER A 98 14.31 9.81 15.92
C SER A 98 14.62 8.56 15.09
N GLU A 99 15.90 8.29 14.84
CA GLU A 99 16.33 7.12 14.05
C GLU A 99 15.84 5.78 14.64
N ASN A 100 15.78 5.67 15.97
CA ASN A 100 15.21 4.51 16.64
C ASN A 100 13.71 4.33 16.33
N SER A 101 12.96 5.44 16.28
CA SER A 101 11.53 5.42 15.96
C SER A 101 11.29 5.11 14.48
N LYS A 102 12.11 5.67 13.59
CA LYS A 102 12.09 5.34 12.15
C LYS A 102 12.35 3.86 11.92
N LYS A 103 13.40 3.31 12.54
CA LYS A 103 13.70 1.86 12.48
C LYS A 103 12.56 1.02 13.02
N TYR A 104 11.93 1.44 14.12
CA TYR A 104 10.78 0.74 14.67
C TYR A 104 9.62 0.69 13.67
N ILE A 105 9.27 1.82 13.06
CA ILE A 105 8.21 1.91 12.04
C ILE A 105 8.53 1.02 10.85
N ASP A 106 9.75 1.14 10.33
CA ASP A 106 10.28 0.38 9.19
C ASP A 106 10.09 -1.14 9.36
N GLU A 107 10.23 -1.66 10.57
CA GLU A 107 10.19 -3.10 10.87
C GLU A 107 8.82 -3.60 11.36
N ASN A 108 7.94 -2.70 11.80
CA ASN A 108 6.72 -3.09 12.53
C ASN A 108 5.41 -2.58 11.92
N VAL A 109 5.45 -1.64 10.97
CA VAL A 109 4.24 -1.14 10.29
C VAL A 109 4.06 -1.86 8.95
N LEU A 110 2.96 -2.60 8.82
CA LEU A 110 2.54 -3.29 7.60
C LEU A 110 1.39 -2.53 6.93
N ILE A 111 1.68 -1.92 5.78
CA ILE A 111 0.73 -1.11 4.99
C ILE A 111 0.06 -1.99 3.93
N PHE A 112 -1.26 -1.90 3.81
CA PHE A 112 -2.04 -2.68 2.84
C PHE A 112 -2.27 -1.91 1.54
N SER A 113 -1.22 -1.79 0.72
CA SER A 113 -1.25 -1.08 -0.56
C SER A 113 -2.31 -1.64 -1.51
N ASN A 114 -3.08 -0.74 -2.15
CA ASN A 114 -4.05 -1.12 -3.19
C ASN A 114 -3.43 -1.94 -4.32
N LEU A 115 -2.18 -1.63 -4.72
CA LEU A 115 -1.52 -2.28 -5.86
C LEU A 115 -0.50 -3.33 -5.42
N PHE A 116 0.28 -3.06 -4.37
CA PHE A 116 1.39 -3.94 -3.94
C PHE A 116 0.97 -4.95 -2.86
N GLY A 117 -0.26 -4.85 -2.35
CA GLY A 117 -0.75 -5.66 -1.25
C GLY A 117 -0.05 -5.32 0.06
N PRO A 118 0.17 -6.30 0.96
CA PRO A 118 0.85 -6.07 2.23
C PRO A 118 2.35 -5.76 1.99
N ILE A 119 2.81 -4.61 2.47
CA ILE A 119 4.20 -4.15 2.37
C ILE A 119 4.62 -3.52 3.71
N LEU A 120 5.89 -3.64 4.10
CA LEU A 120 6.39 -2.91 5.27
C LEU A 120 6.56 -1.42 4.95
N ALA A 121 6.54 -0.59 5.99
CA ALA A 121 6.84 0.84 5.88
C ALA A 121 8.14 1.15 5.14
N LYS A 122 9.17 0.30 5.32
CA LYS A 122 10.47 0.44 4.65
C LYS A 122 10.54 -0.08 3.22
N ASP A 123 9.55 -0.87 2.79
CA ASP A 123 9.58 -1.49 1.47
C ASP A 123 9.58 -0.41 0.39
N LEU A 124 10.34 -0.64 -0.67
CA LEU A 124 10.58 0.36 -1.70
C LEU A 124 9.51 0.28 -2.79
N ILE A 125 8.75 1.36 -2.97
CA ILE A 125 7.69 1.43 -3.99
C ILE A 125 7.81 2.66 -4.90
N PRO A 126 7.54 2.48 -6.20
CA PRO A 126 7.51 3.58 -7.16
C PRO A 126 6.25 4.42 -7.01
N TYR A 127 6.23 5.57 -7.68
CA TYR A 127 5.01 6.35 -7.83
C TYR A 127 4.00 5.60 -8.73
N TYR A 128 2.77 5.45 -8.24
CA TYR A 128 1.69 4.72 -8.91
C TYR A 128 0.32 5.28 -8.52
N LYS A 129 -0.72 4.94 -9.29
CA LYS A 129 -2.10 5.28 -8.95
C LYS A 129 -3.03 4.09 -9.18
N LEU A 130 -3.71 3.68 -8.12
CA LEU A 130 -4.79 2.71 -8.14
C LEU A 130 -5.69 3.03 -6.95
N LYS A 131 -6.92 3.46 -7.23
CA LYS A 131 -7.86 3.85 -6.18
C LYS A 131 -8.32 2.64 -5.40
N GLN A 132 -8.75 2.86 -4.16
CA GLN A 132 -9.38 1.84 -3.35
C GLN A 132 -10.56 1.18 -4.10
N GLY A 133 -10.49 -0.12 -4.29
CA GLY A 133 -11.52 -0.92 -4.96
C GLY A 133 -11.60 -0.74 -6.49
N GLU A 134 -10.64 -0.01 -7.09
CA GLU A 134 -10.53 0.08 -8.55
C GLU A 134 -10.19 -1.28 -9.14
N LYS A 135 -10.91 -1.67 -10.18
CA LYS A 135 -10.78 -3.02 -10.76
C LYS A 135 -9.88 -3.00 -11.99
N ILE A 136 -9.02 -4.01 -12.09
CA ILE A 136 -8.28 -4.29 -13.33
C ILE A 136 -9.06 -5.34 -14.11
N LYS A 137 -9.98 -4.89 -14.97
CA LYS A 137 -10.93 -5.77 -15.67
C LYS A 137 -11.72 -6.65 -14.67
N ASN A 138 -11.62 -7.97 -14.81
CA ASN A 138 -12.27 -8.96 -13.93
C ASN A 138 -11.35 -9.45 -12.80
N PHE A 139 -10.19 -8.81 -12.58
CA PHE A 139 -9.25 -9.22 -11.54
C PHE A 139 -9.57 -8.54 -10.20
N ASN A 140 -9.80 -9.37 -9.18
CA ASN A 140 -10.01 -8.93 -7.80
C ASN A 140 -8.68 -9.00 -7.05
N ILE A 141 -8.03 -7.84 -6.90
CA ILE A 141 -6.69 -7.71 -6.31
C ILE A 141 -6.75 -8.05 -4.82
N GLU A 142 -7.80 -7.60 -4.13
CA GLU A 142 -7.96 -7.80 -2.70
C GLU A 142 -8.04 -9.29 -2.36
N LYS A 143 -8.88 -10.02 -3.09
CA LYS A 143 -9.01 -11.48 -2.95
C LYS A 143 -7.70 -12.18 -3.31
N PHE A 144 -7.02 -11.77 -4.38
CA PHE A 144 -5.74 -12.36 -4.77
C PHE A 144 -4.71 -12.25 -3.64
N TYR A 145 -4.55 -11.07 -3.05
CA TYR A 145 -3.65 -10.90 -1.91
C TYR A 145 -4.11 -11.70 -0.70
N LYS A 146 -5.41 -11.73 -0.41
CA LYS A 146 -5.95 -12.53 0.70
C LYS A 146 -5.63 -14.01 0.55
N ASP A 147 -5.87 -14.58 -0.62
CA ASP A 147 -5.66 -16.01 -0.86
C ASP A 147 -4.17 -16.39 -0.82
N ASN A 148 -3.27 -15.51 -1.27
CA ASN A 148 -1.85 -15.84 -1.46
C ASN A 148 -0.93 -15.37 -0.32
N PHE A 149 -1.33 -14.37 0.48
CA PHE A 149 -0.46 -13.76 1.49
C PHE A 149 -0.90 -14.01 2.93
N SER A 150 -2.14 -14.46 3.18
CA SER A 150 -2.66 -14.59 4.55
C SER A 150 -1.78 -15.49 5.42
N ASP A 151 -1.25 -16.59 4.90
CA ASP A 151 -0.43 -17.51 5.69
C ASP A 151 0.92 -16.90 6.10
N GLU A 152 1.56 -16.13 5.20
CA GLU A 152 2.82 -15.43 5.51
C GLU A 152 2.59 -14.26 6.48
N ILE A 153 1.44 -13.57 6.36
CA ILE A 153 1.04 -12.55 7.33
C ILE A 153 0.76 -13.20 8.69
N ASP A 154 0.06 -14.34 8.74
CA ASP A 154 -0.24 -15.06 9.99
C ASP A 154 1.04 -15.47 10.74
N LYS A 155 2.08 -15.91 10.00
CA LYS A 155 3.43 -16.19 10.54
C LYS A 155 4.13 -14.93 11.00
N PHE A 156 4.07 -13.84 10.22
CA PHE A 156 4.69 -12.56 10.60
C PHE A 156 4.07 -11.94 11.85
N LEU A 157 2.78 -12.20 12.09
CA LEU A 157 2.05 -11.78 13.29
C LEU A 157 2.11 -12.85 14.40
N GLU A 158 2.92 -13.89 14.25
CA GLU A 158 3.05 -14.92 15.27
C GLU A 158 3.72 -14.37 16.53
N ASN A 159 3.07 -14.58 17.68
CA ASN A 159 3.49 -14.09 19.00
C ASN A 159 3.61 -12.56 19.14
N GLU A 160 2.95 -11.82 18.26
CA GLU A 160 2.96 -10.35 18.25
C GLU A 160 1.66 -9.77 18.82
N LEU A 161 1.76 -8.70 19.61
CA LEU A 161 0.62 -7.81 19.83
C LEU A 161 0.27 -7.13 18.50
N ILE A 162 -1.01 -7.20 18.09
CA ILE A 162 -1.49 -6.62 16.84
C ILE A 162 -2.29 -5.37 17.14
N ILE A 163 -1.91 -4.26 16.51
CA ILE A 163 -2.74 -3.05 16.42
C ILE A 163 -3.25 -2.93 14.98
N ASP A 164 -4.56 -2.99 14.78
CA ASP A 164 -5.20 -2.78 13.49
C ASP A 164 -5.74 -1.36 13.37
N LEU A 165 -5.05 -0.54 12.58
CA LEU A 165 -5.45 0.83 12.21
C LEU A 165 -5.93 0.90 10.76
N ARG A 166 -6.21 -0.25 10.13
CA ARG A 166 -6.70 -0.26 8.75
C ARG A 166 -8.14 0.21 8.69
N ALA A 167 -8.50 0.87 7.60
CA ALA A 167 -9.88 1.03 7.21
C ALA A 167 -10.49 -0.35 6.92
N LYS A 168 -11.76 -0.53 7.28
CA LYS A 168 -12.51 -1.80 7.13
C LYS A 168 -12.40 -2.42 5.73
N PHE A 169 -12.24 -1.60 4.69
CA PHE A 169 -12.01 -2.08 3.33
C PHE A 169 -10.84 -3.08 3.23
N TYR A 170 -9.76 -2.87 3.96
CA TYR A 170 -8.55 -3.70 3.86
C TYR A 170 -8.66 -5.05 4.59
N GLU A 171 -9.76 -5.33 5.31
CA GLU A 171 -10.11 -6.69 5.75
C GLU A 171 -10.30 -7.65 4.55
N LYS A 172 -10.58 -7.10 3.37
CA LYS A 172 -10.64 -7.85 2.10
C LYS A 172 -9.28 -8.36 1.65
N PHE A 173 -8.18 -7.75 2.07
CA PHE A 173 -6.81 -8.20 1.77
C PHE A 173 -6.30 -9.21 2.79
N TYR A 174 -6.75 -9.12 4.05
CA TYR A 174 -6.32 -10.02 5.12
C TYR A 174 -7.27 -9.89 6.31
N THR A 175 -7.73 -11.04 6.82
CA THR A 175 -8.54 -11.14 8.04
C THR A 175 -7.67 -11.63 9.18
N ILE A 176 -7.55 -10.84 10.23
CA ILE A 176 -6.78 -11.20 11.43
C ILE A 176 -7.50 -12.36 12.13
N LYS A 177 -6.76 -13.41 12.47
CA LYS A 177 -7.29 -14.64 13.14
C LYS A 177 -6.99 -14.70 14.64
N LYS A 178 -6.31 -13.69 15.19
CA LYS A 178 -5.84 -13.61 16.58
C LYS A 178 -6.44 -12.38 17.29
N PRO A 179 -6.41 -12.30 18.62
CA PRO A 179 -6.78 -11.07 19.33
C PRO A 179 -5.95 -9.88 18.85
N PHE A 180 -6.61 -8.75 18.61
CA PHE A 180 -5.97 -7.50 18.19
C PHE A 180 -6.65 -6.30 18.86
N LEU A 181 -5.92 -5.19 18.91
CA LEU A 181 -6.43 -3.90 19.33
C LEU A 181 -6.80 -3.07 18.11
N THR A 182 -7.90 -2.34 18.17
CA THR A 182 -8.26 -1.35 17.16
C THR A 182 -8.82 -0.10 17.83
N PHE A 183 -8.69 1.04 17.19
CA PHE A 183 -9.08 2.33 17.73
C PHE A 183 -10.20 2.91 16.88
N THR A 184 -11.31 3.27 17.52
CA THR A 184 -12.43 3.97 16.88
C THR A 184 -12.52 5.37 17.43
N PHE A 185 -12.32 6.37 16.57
CA PHE A 185 -12.44 7.77 16.95
C PHE A 185 -13.88 8.24 16.79
N LEU A 186 -14.46 8.79 17.87
CA LEU A 186 -15.83 9.25 17.92
C LEU A 186 -15.90 10.77 18.02
N LYS A 187 -16.77 11.39 17.22
CA LYS A 187 -17.18 12.80 17.39
C LYS A 187 -18.69 12.86 17.52
N LYS A 188 -19.18 13.34 18.66
CA LYS A 188 -20.62 13.35 19.01
C LYS A 188 -21.27 11.97 18.82
N SER A 189 -20.60 10.92 19.33
CA SER A 189 -21.03 9.51 19.23
C SER A 189 -21.17 8.95 17.82
N LYS A 190 -20.63 9.64 16.80
CA LYS A 190 -20.51 9.13 15.43
C LYS A 190 -19.05 8.81 15.14
N THR A 191 -18.82 7.66 14.51
CA THR A 191 -17.49 7.27 14.04
C THR A 191 -16.97 8.28 13.02
N LEU A 192 -15.73 8.72 13.23
CA LEU A 192 -14.98 9.52 12.28
C LEU A 192 -14.12 8.59 11.41
N SER A 193 -14.31 8.64 10.09
CA SER A 193 -13.55 7.84 9.12
C SER A 193 -12.23 8.47 8.68
N HIS A 194 -11.96 9.75 9.01
CA HIS A 194 -10.87 10.54 8.40
C HIS A 194 -9.91 11.20 9.40
N PHE A 195 -9.91 10.81 10.68
CA PHE A 195 -8.98 11.33 11.70
C PHE A 195 -7.88 10.33 12.09
N ALA A 196 -7.77 9.22 11.35
CA ALA A 196 -6.67 8.27 11.47
C ALA A 196 -5.75 8.39 10.26
#